data_AF-A0A945UAJ7-F1
#
_entry.id   AF-A0A945UAJ7-F1
#
_cell.length_a   1.000
_cell.length_b   1.000
_cell.length_c   1.000
_cell.angle_alpha   90.00
_cell.angle_beta   90.00
_cell.angle_gamma   90.00
#
_symmetry.space_group_name_H-M   'P 1'
#
loop_
_entity.id
_entity.type
_entity.pdbx_description
1 polymer ?
#
loop_
_entity_poly.entity_id
_entity_poly.type
_entity_poly.pdbx_seq_one_letter_code
_entity_poly.pdbx_strand_id
1 'polypeptide(L)' 'MSDNDSFKFCGKLLGAGHPAFLVAEIGFNHNGDVELAKRMIESAAKNGADAVKLQTFVASEMISKSLLADDPD' A
#
# COMPACT_ATOMS: atom_id res chain seq x y z
N MET A 1 5.15 13.73 24.35
CA MET A 1 5.09 14.29 22.99
C MET A 1 4.07 15.41 23.06
N SER A 2 4.41 16.64 22.67
CA SER A 2 3.44 17.73 22.66
C SER A 2 2.39 17.45 21.58
N ASP A 3 1.11 17.50 21.94
CA ASP A 3 -0.05 17.12 21.12
C ASP A 3 -0.30 18.02 19.88
N ASN A 4 0.71 18.73 19.39
CA ASN A 4 0.60 19.79 18.36
C ASN A 4 1.46 19.57 17.11
N ASP A 5 2.16 18.45 16.98
CA ASP A 5 2.97 18.22 15.78
C ASP A 5 2.06 17.78 14.62
N SER A 6 1.74 18.73 13.74
CA SER A 6 1.12 18.47 12.44
C SER A 6 2.13 18.68 11.32
N PHE A 7 2.06 17.86 10.27
CA PHE A 7 2.91 17.99 9.08
C PHE A 7 2.12 17.77 7.80
N LYS A 8 2.59 18.38 6.70
CA LYS A 8 1.94 18.25 5.39
C LYS A 8 2.50 17.05 4.62
N PHE A 9 1.63 16.16 4.18
CA PHE A 9 1.95 14.98 3.38
C PHE A 9 0.90 14.79 2.28
N CYS A 10 1.33 14.62 1.03
CA CYS A 10 0.44 14.45 -0.13
C CYS A 10 -0.69 15.50 -0.21
N GLY A 11 -0.40 16.75 0.17
CA GLY A 11 -1.37 17.85 0.18
C GLY A 11 -2.28 17.92 1.41
N LYS A 12 -2.22 16.95 2.33
CA LYS A 12 -3.03 16.89 3.56
C LYS A 12 -2.20 17.19 4.81
N LEU A 13 -2.83 17.71 5.85
CA LEU A 13 -2.23 17.83 7.18
C LEU A 13 -2.46 16.54 7.96
N LEU A 14 -1.40 15.97 8.50
CA LEU A 14 -1.40 14.80 9.37
C LEU A 14 -1.04 15.23 10.78
N GLY A 15 -1.72 14.68 11.78
CA GLY A 15 -1.52 15.01 13.19
C GLY A 15 -2.82 15.03 13.97
N ALA A 16 -2.73 15.33 15.27
CA ALA A 16 -3.90 15.48 16.13
C ALA A 16 -4.83 16.59 15.59
N GLY A 17 -6.15 16.37 15.66
CA GLY A 17 -7.15 17.34 15.19
C GLY A 17 -7.39 17.39 13.68
N HIS A 18 -6.67 16.58 12.88
CA HIS A 18 -6.90 16.46 11.44
C HIS A 18 -7.58 15.13 11.06
N PRO A 19 -8.28 15.07 9.91
CA PRO A 19 -8.82 13.81 9.41
C PRO A 19 -7.73 12.74 9.26
N ALA A 20 -8.12 11.48 9.47
CA ALA A 20 -7.23 10.35 9.21
C ALA A 20 -6.81 10.31 7.74
N PHE A 21 -5.58 9.87 7.49
CA PHE A 21 -5.08 9.61 6.14
C PHE A 21 -5.40 8.18 5.74
N LEU A 22 -6.29 8.03 4.76
CA LEU A 22 -6.81 6.73 4.36
C LEU A 22 -5.94 6.09 3.29
N VAL A 23 -5.25 5.00 3.64
CA VAL A 23 -4.47 4.19 2.70
C VAL A 23 -5.28 2.95 2.33
N ALA A 24 -5.66 2.84 1.06
CA ALA A 24 -6.27 1.62 0.53
C ALA A 24 -5.18 0.57 0.25
N GLU A 25 -5.20 -0.53 0.99
CA GLU A 25 -4.26 -1.64 0.78
C GLU A 25 -4.71 -2.50 -0.42
N ILE A 26 -3.98 -2.39 -1.53
CA ILE A 26 -4.14 -3.27 -2.69
C ILE A 26 -3.26 -4.52 -2.50
N GLY A 27 -2.05 -4.36 -1.95
CA GLY A 27 -1.13 -5.47 -1.71
C GLY A 27 -0.86 -6.27 -2.99
N PHE A 28 -1.13 -7.58 -2.95
CA PHE A 28 -1.05 -8.51 -4.09
C PHE A 28 -2.40 -8.84 -4.73
N ASN A 29 -3.49 -8.21 -4.33
CA ASN A 29 -4.84 -8.56 -4.79
C ASN A 29 -5.06 -8.40 -6.31
N HIS A 30 -4.11 -7.74 -6.99
CA HIS A 30 -4.09 -7.61 -8.43
C HIS A 30 -3.56 -8.86 -9.17
N ASN A 31 -3.04 -9.88 -8.47
CA ASN A 31 -2.60 -11.17 -9.04
C ASN A 31 -1.63 -11.04 -10.23
N GLY A 32 -0.74 -10.05 -10.21
CA GLY A 32 0.17 -9.77 -11.32
C GLY A 32 -0.47 -9.08 -12.54
N ASP A 33 -1.80 -8.90 -12.58
CA ASP A 33 -2.50 -8.17 -13.64
C ASP A 33 -2.38 -6.64 -13.42
N VAL A 34 -1.62 -5.99 -14.30
CA VAL A 34 -1.40 -4.53 -14.30
C VAL A 34 -2.69 -3.75 -14.57
N GLU A 35 -3.56 -4.25 -15.44
CA GLU A 35 -4.82 -3.58 -15.75
C GLU A 35 -5.81 -3.70 -14.59
N LEU A 36 -5.81 -4.83 -13.87
CA LEU A 36 -6.56 -4.95 -12.62
C LEU A 36 -6.02 -3.99 -11.56
N ALA A 37 -4.70 -3.88 -11.40
CA ALA A 37 -4.09 -2.93 -10.48
C ALA A 37 -4.53 -1.48 -10.79
N LYS A 38 -4.51 -1.07 -12.06
CA LYS A 38 -5.00 0.27 -12.49
C LYS A 38 -6.46 0.48 -12.12
N ARG A 39 -7.35 -0.49 -12.39
CA ARG A 39 -8.77 -0.41 -12.02
C ARG A 39 -8.97 -0.29 -10.51
N MET A 40 -8.18 -1.01 -9.72
CA MET A 40 -8.21 -0.92 -8.25
C MET A 40 -7.77 0.46 -7.77
N ILE A 41 -6.72 1.04 -8.36
CA ILE A 41 -6.26 2.41 -8.05
C ILE A 41 -7.36 3.44 -8.35
N GLU A 42 -7.97 3.36 -9.53
CA GLU A 42 -9.07 4.26 -9.90
C GLU A 42 -10.26 4.12 -8.94
N SER A 43 -10.61 2.89 -8.55
CA SER A 43 -11.69 2.64 -7.59
C SER A 43 -11.38 3.25 -6.22
N ALA A 44 -10.16 3.06 -5.70
CA ALA A 44 -9.74 3.63 -4.42
C ALA A 44 -9.84 5.16 -4.43
N ALA A 45 -9.33 5.81 -5.49
CA ALA A 45 -9.41 7.25 -5.65
C ALA A 45 -10.87 7.75 -5.71
N LYS A 46 -11.75 7.04 -6.45
CA LYS A 46 -13.19 7.37 -6.54
C LYS A 46 -13.93 7.24 -5.20
N ASN A 47 -13.46 6.38 -4.30
CA ASN A 47 -14.08 6.13 -2.99
C ASN A 47 -13.42 6.91 -1.82
N GLY A 48 -12.54 7.86 -2.12
CA GLY A 48 -11.99 8.78 -1.11
C GLY A 48 -10.76 8.26 -0.36
N ALA A 49 -10.06 7.24 -0.88
CA ALA A 49 -8.74 6.91 -0.40
C ALA A 49 -7.75 8.05 -0.73
N ASP A 50 -6.85 8.35 0.21
CA ASP A 50 -5.82 9.37 0.06
C ASP A 50 -4.58 8.83 -0.65
N ALA A 51 -4.33 7.53 -0.48
CA ALA A 51 -3.27 6.80 -1.15
C ALA A 51 -3.69 5.35 -1.36
N VAL A 52 -2.96 4.67 -2.24
CA VAL A 52 -2.95 3.21 -2.33
C VAL A 52 -1.61 2.68 -1.87
N LYS A 53 -1.60 1.47 -1.31
CA LYS A 53 -0.37 0.73 -1.03
C LYS A 53 -0.35 -0.56 -1.83
N LEU A 54 0.73 -0.74 -2.60
CA LEU A 54 1.06 -1.97 -3.31
C LEU A 54 2.19 -2.68 -2.57
N GLN A 55 2.27 -3.99 -2.73
CA GLN A 55 3.37 -4.78 -2.16
C GLN A 55 4.27 -5.27 -3.30
N THR A 56 5.58 -5.09 -3.12
CA THR A 56 6.60 -5.58 -4.04
C THR A 56 7.52 -6.51 -3.27
N PHE A 57 7.80 -7.68 -3.81
CA PHE A 57 8.78 -8.61 -3.25
C PHE A 57 9.53 -9.30 -4.36
N VAL A 58 10.77 -9.65 -4.06
CA VAL A 58 11.55 -10.60 -4.85
C VAL A 58 11.55 -11.90 -4.03
N ALA A 59 10.94 -12.96 -4.55
CA ALA A 59 10.74 -14.21 -3.82
C ALA A 59 12.06 -14.74 -3.21
N SER A 60 13.15 -14.68 -3.98
CA SER A 60 14.48 -15.10 -3.54
C SER A 60 15.07 -14.28 -2.39
N GLU A 61 14.57 -13.06 -2.16
CA GLU A 61 15.03 -12.17 -1.10
C GLU A 61 14.15 -12.23 0.16
N MET A 62 12.90 -12.68 0.03
CA MET A 62 11.91 -12.67 1.10
C MET A 62 11.63 -14.05 1.70
N ILE A 63 11.83 -15.12 0.93
CA ILE A 63 11.55 -16.49 1.37
C ILE A 63 12.84 -17.13 1.90
N SER A 64 12.75 -17.84 3.02
CA SER A 64 13.87 -18.60 3.59
C SER A 64 14.42 -19.58 2.56
N LYS A 65 15.75 -19.68 2.45
CA LYS A 65 16.42 -20.64 1.56
C LYS A 65 16.02 -22.10 1.82
N SER A 66 15.61 -22.41 3.05
CA SER A 66 15.12 -23.74 3.42
C SER A 66 13.74 -24.09 2.84
N LEU A 67 13.00 -23.09 2.35
CA LEU A 67 11.68 -23.24 1.72
C LEU A 67 11.73 -23.04 0.19
N LEU A 68 12.88 -22.61 -0.35
CA LEU A 68 13.12 -22.54 -1.79
C LEU A 68 13.45 -23.92 -2.41
N ALA A 69 13.41 -24.98 -1.62
CA ALA A 69 13.51 -26.34 -2.11
C ALA A 69 12.09 -26.86 -2.42
N ASP A 70 11.91 -27.26 -3.68
CA ASP A 70 10.79 -28.06 -4.23
C ASP A 70 9.60 -27.34 -4.89
N ASP A 71 9.61 -26.01 -5.08
CA ASP A 71 8.62 -25.33 -5.93
C ASP A 71 9.28 -24.72 -7.17
N PRO A 72 9.28 -25.42 -8.32
CA PRO A 72 9.75 -24.90 -9.59
C PRO A 72 8.60 -24.16 -10.27
N ASP A 73 8.33 -22.93 -9.84
CA ASP A 73 7.72 -21.97 -10.77
C ASP A 73 8.63 -21.80 -12.01
#